data_AF-A0A2P7QYK0-F1
#
_entry.id   AF-A0A2P7QYK0-F1
#
_cell.length_a   1.000
_cell.length_b   1.000
_cell.length_c   1.000
_cell.angle_alpha   90.00
_cell.angle_beta   90.00
_cell.angle_gamma   90.00
#
_symmetry.space_group_name_H-M   'P 1'
#
loop_
_entity.id
_entity.type
_entity.pdbx_description
1 polymer ?
#
loop_
_entity_poly.entity_id
_entity_poly.type
_entity_poly.pdbx_seq_one_letter_code
_entity_poly.pdbx_strand_id
1 'polypeptide(L)'
;MLFGRAAINGHYNLGRDHQGWRWSDALDSHGFVTAEPGERVFIANSSENRTYRGLIGEGGRVTDLTVFAERDGESVARQATGNVYIAYGQVFVHAPDGTLTRRIDVPERPLQSLFGGADGRTLFILTHHSLYALVP
;
A
#
# COMPACT_ATOMS: atom_id res chain seq x y z
N MET A 1 12.76 -25.17 10.12
CA MET A 1 12.45 -23.72 10.10
C MET A 1 11.28 -23.54 9.15
N LEU A 2 10.10 -23.20 9.69
CA LEU A 2 8.83 -23.20 8.96
C LEU A 2 8.53 -21.77 8.48
N PHE A 3 8.50 -21.55 7.17
CA PHE A 3 8.06 -20.30 6.57
C PHE A 3 6.53 -20.25 6.60
N GLY A 4 5.97 -19.31 7.38
CA GLY A 4 4.54 -19.01 7.38
C GLY A 4 4.16 -18.31 6.08
N ARG A 5 3.29 -18.94 5.28
CA ARG A 5 2.70 -18.36 4.08
C ARG A 5 1.67 -17.30 4.48
N ALA A 6 1.86 -16.06 4.03
CA ALA A 6 0.77 -15.09 3.97
C ALA A 6 -0.22 -15.56 2.88
N ALA A 7 -1.36 -16.10 3.30
CA ALA A 7 -2.48 -16.39 2.43
C ALA A 7 -3.51 -15.27 2.60
N ILE A 8 -3.79 -14.54 1.51
CA ILE A 8 -4.95 -13.65 1.45
C ILE A 8 -6.17 -14.58 1.28
N ASN A 9 -6.77 -14.99 2.39
CA ASN A 9 -8.07 -15.68 2.37
C ASN A 9 -9.16 -14.62 2.19
N GLY A 10 -9.63 -14.46 0.95
CA GLY A 10 -10.82 -13.67 0.63
C GLY A 10 -12.04 -14.25 1.34
N HIS A 11 -12.60 -13.52 2.30
CA HIS A 11 -13.91 -13.80 2.87
C HIS A 11 -14.95 -12.91 2.17
N TYR A 12 -15.93 -13.53 1.53
CA TYR A 12 -17.05 -12.85 0.87
C TYR A 12 -17.92 -12.14 1.92
N ASN A 13 -17.84 -10.81 1.98
CA ASN A 13 -18.90 -9.99 2.56
C ASN A 13 -19.87 -9.64 1.43
N LEU A 14 -21.06 -10.23 1.47
CA LEU A 14 -22.20 -9.82 0.63
C LEU A 14 -22.66 -8.44 1.11
N GLY A 15 -22.04 -7.37 0.60
CA GLY A 15 -22.56 -6.02 0.68
C GLY A 15 -23.92 -5.94 -0.02
N ARG A 16 -24.84 -5.14 0.55
CA ARG A 16 -26.26 -5.04 0.15
C ARG A 16 -26.46 -4.27 -1.18
N ASP A 17 -25.92 -4.81 -2.25
CA ASP A 17 -26.05 -4.23 -3.59
C ASP A 17 -26.59 -5.34 -4.49
N HIS A 18 -27.92 -5.45 -4.55
CA HIS A 18 -28.67 -6.53 -5.19
C HIS A 18 -28.76 -6.39 -6.73
N GLN A 19 -27.81 -5.69 -7.37
CA GLN A 19 -27.94 -5.24 -8.77
C GLN A 19 -26.66 -5.41 -9.62
N GLY A 20 -25.68 -6.22 -9.23
CA GLY A 20 -24.57 -6.48 -10.14
C GLY A 20 -23.52 -7.46 -9.65
N TRP A 21 -22.94 -8.18 -10.60
CA TRP A 21 -21.70 -8.92 -10.41
C TRP A 21 -20.55 -7.91 -10.34
N ARG A 22 -19.88 -7.80 -9.18
CA ARG A 22 -18.60 -7.09 -9.10
C ARG A 22 -17.53 -7.98 -9.78
N TRP A 23 -16.80 -7.44 -10.75
CA TRP A 23 -15.70 -8.14 -11.43
C TRP A 23 -14.36 -8.03 -10.69
N SER A 24 -14.29 -7.29 -9.58
CA SER A 24 -13.10 -7.17 -8.74
C SER A 24 -13.40 -7.50 -7.27
N ASP A 25 -12.39 -7.98 -6.56
CA ASP A 25 -12.42 -8.15 -5.10
C ASP A 25 -12.73 -6.82 -4.40
N ALA A 26 -13.14 -6.88 -3.13
CA ALA A 26 -13.37 -5.68 -2.32
C ALA A 26 -12.11 -4.80 -2.17
N LEU A 27 -10.93 -5.34 -2.49
CA LEU A 27 -9.65 -4.65 -2.49
C LEU A 27 -8.88 -5.02 -3.77
N ASP A 28 -8.78 -4.08 -4.72
CA ASP A 28 -7.98 -4.25 -5.92
C ASP A 28 -6.58 -3.66 -5.67
N SER A 29 -5.65 -4.49 -5.17
CA SER A 29 -4.34 -4.04 -4.69
C SER A 29 -3.20 -4.77 -5.42
N HIS A 30 -2.10 -4.06 -5.70
CA HIS A 30 -1.02 -4.55 -6.57
C HIS A 30 0.36 -4.67 -5.87
N GLY A 31 0.40 -4.73 -4.53
CA GLY A 31 1.64 -4.79 -3.76
C GLY A 31 1.64 -5.87 -2.67
N PHE A 32 2.82 -6.36 -2.32
CA PHE A 32 3.02 -7.23 -1.17
C PHE A 32 3.72 -6.46 -0.04
N VAL A 33 3.18 -6.58 1.18
CA VAL A 33 3.78 -6.04 2.39
C VAL A 33 3.86 -7.13 3.45
N THR A 34 4.97 -7.17 4.17
CA THR A 34 5.13 -8.02 5.34
C THR A 34 4.76 -7.24 6.59
N ALA A 35 3.96 -7.84 7.46
CA ALA A 35 3.59 -7.27 8.74
C ALA A 35 3.24 -8.39 9.74
N GLU A 36 3.47 -8.10 11.02
CA GLU A 36 3.12 -8.99 12.13
C GLU A 36 1.72 -8.67 12.68
N PRO A 37 1.03 -9.64 13.31
CA PRO A 37 -0.19 -9.36 14.05
C PRO A 37 0.00 -8.22 15.07
N GLY A 38 -0.91 -7.25 15.06
CA GLY A 38 -0.84 -6.01 15.85
C GLY A 38 -0.27 -4.82 15.08
N GLU A 39 0.38 -5.03 13.93
CA GLU A 39 0.90 -3.94 13.11
C GLU A 39 -0.14 -3.33 12.19
N ARG A 40 0.08 -2.07 11.82
CA ARG A 40 -0.72 -1.39 10.80
C ARG A 40 -0.04 -1.42 9.44
N VAL A 41 -0.82 -1.79 8.44
CA VAL A 41 -0.43 -1.79 7.02
C VAL A 41 -1.19 -0.73 6.24
N PHE A 42 -0.60 -0.30 5.14
CA PHE A 42 -1.24 0.54 4.15
C PHE A 42 -1.51 -0.27 2.90
N ILE A 43 -2.69 -0.08 2.31
CA ILE A 43 -3.11 -0.86 1.15
C ILE A 43 -3.75 0.08 0.13
N ALA A 44 -3.18 0.11 -1.06
CA ALA A 44 -3.75 0.82 -2.19
C ALA A 44 -4.89 -0.01 -2.81
N ASN A 45 -5.99 0.64 -3.18
CA ASN A 45 -7.16 0.04 -3.79
C ASN A 45 -7.56 0.83 -5.05
N SER A 46 -7.23 0.28 -6.21
CA SER A 46 -7.43 0.91 -7.51
C SER A 46 -8.89 0.99 -7.92
N SER A 47 -9.72 0.04 -7.46
CA SER A 47 -11.16 0.04 -7.75
C SER A 47 -11.92 1.22 -7.13
N GLU A 48 -11.40 1.78 -6.03
CA GLU A 48 -12.03 2.89 -5.30
C GLU A 48 -11.19 4.17 -5.33
N ASN A 49 -10.07 4.14 -6.04
CA ASN A 49 -9.08 5.22 -6.09
C ASN A 49 -8.65 5.72 -4.68
N ARG A 50 -8.42 4.79 -3.74
CA ARG A 50 -8.14 5.08 -2.33
C ARG A 50 -6.98 4.28 -1.77
N THR A 51 -6.28 4.87 -0.81
CA THR A 51 -5.35 4.15 0.05
C THR A 51 -5.96 3.99 1.43
N TYR A 52 -5.97 2.75 1.90
CA TYR A 52 -6.49 2.35 3.20
C TYR A 52 -5.36 2.13 4.22
N ARG A 53 -5.68 2.30 5.49
CA ARG A 53 -4.91 1.83 6.64
C ARG A 53 -5.70 0.73 7.33
N GLY A 54 -5.07 -0.43 7.55
CA GLY A 54 -5.67 -1.56 8.26
C GLY A 54 -4.77 -2.08 9.37
N LEU A 55 -5.36 -2.80 10.32
CA LEU A 55 -4.68 -3.53 11.39
C LEU A 55 -4.57 -5.01 11.01
N ILE A 56 -3.38 -5.59 11.12
CA ILE A 56 -3.19 -7.03 10.99
C ILE A 56 -3.67 -7.69 12.28
N GLY A 57 -4.78 -8.42 12.18
CA GLY A 57 -5.32 -9.25 13.25
C GLY A 57 -4.71 -10.64 13.27
N GLU A 58 -5.27 -11.49 14.13
CA GLU A 58 -4.90 -12.90 14.22
C GLU A 58 -5.07 -13.61 12.87
N GLY A 59 -4.15 -14.53 12.56
CA GLY A 59 -4.15 -15.28 11.30
C GLY A 59 -3.86 -14.44 10.05
N GLY A 60 -3.34 -13.21 10.20
CA GLY A 60 -2.96 -12.33 9.09
C GLY A 60 -4.14 -11.58 8.44
N ARG A 61 -5.31 -11.59 9.07
CA ARG A 61 -6.50 -10.88 8.56
C ARG A 61 -6.32 -9.38 8.68
N VAL A 62 -6.63 -8.63 7.62
CA VAL A 62 -6.74 -7.16 7.71
C VAL A 62 -8.08 -6.79 8.34
N THR A 63 -8.03 -5.99 9.39
CA THR A 63 -9.18 -5.47 10.16
C THR A 63 -9.05 -3.95 10.33
N ASP A 64 -10.04 -3.28 10.93
CA ASP A 64 -10.01 -1.83 11.20
C ASP A 64 -9.61 -0.99 9.96
N LEU A 65 -10.21 -1.33 8.82
CA LEU A 65 -9.89 -0.69 7.55
C LEU A 65 -10.49 0.73 7.53
N THR A 66 -9.62 1.73 7.40
CA THR A 66 -9.98 3.15 7.40
C THR A 66 -9.34 3.83 6.20
N VAL A 67 -10.03 4.78 5.56
CA VAL A 67 -9.44 5.56 4.47
C VAL A 67 -8.30 6.40 5.05
N PHE A 68 -7.11 6.23 4.48
CA PHE A 68 -5.91 7.01 4.83
C PHE A 68 -5.72 8.19 3.88
N ALA A 69 -5.94 7.98 2.58
CA ALA A 69 -5.88 9.03 1.57
C ALA A 69 -6.90 8.78 0.43
N GLU A 70 -7.53 9.85 -0.05
CA GLU A 70 -8.38 9.89 -1.25
C GLU A 70 -7.51 9.90 -2.53
N ARG A 71 -6.62 8.92 -2.62
CA ARG A 71 -5.69 8.69 -3.72
C ARG A 71 -5.30 7.22 -3.69
N ASP A 72 -5.53 6.51 -4.79
CA ASP A 72 -4.93 5.19 -4.98
C ASP A 72 -3.47 5.34 -5.38
N GLY A 73 -2.72 4.24 -5.30
CA GLY A 73 -1.43 4.12 -5.93
C GLY A 73 -1.21 2.73 -6.49
N GLU A 74 -0.37 2.63 -7.50
CA GLU A 74 0.16 1.34 -7.95
C GLU A 74 0.96 0.63 -6.85
N SER A 75 1.48 1.40 -5.89
CA SER A 75 2.21 0.91 -4.73
C SER A 75 2.16 1.89 -3.57
N VAL A 76 2.32 1.37 -2.36
CA VAL A 76 2.44 2.14 -1.13
C VAL A 76 3.61 1.64 -0.29
N ALA A 77 4.47 2.54 0.16
CA ALA A 77 5.61 2.25 1.02
C ALA A 77 5.56 3.10 2.29
N ARG A 78 5.84 2.50 3.44
CA ARG A 78 5.91 3.19 4.73
C ARG A 78 7.37 3.34 5.15
N GLN A 79 7.77 4.56 5.49
CA GLN A 79 9.06 4.85 6.11
C GLN A 79 9.01 4.50 7.61
N ALA A 80 10.16 4.18 8.21
CA ALA A 80 10.27 3.89 9.65
C ALA A 80 9.72 5.01 10.56
N THR A 81 9.84 6.28 10.14
CA THR A 81 9.28 7.45 10.84
C THR A 81 7.76 7.57 10.75
N GLY A 82 7.12 6.76 9.92
CA GLY A 82 5.66 6.72 9.74
C GLY A 82 5.14 7.46 8.50
N ASN A 83 5.98 8.22 7.80
CA ASN A 83 5.57 8.83 6.52
C ASN A 83 5.23 7.73 5.50
N VAL A 84 4.22 8.00 4.67
CA VAL A 84 3.66 7.06 3.70
C VAL A 84 3.84 7.61 2.29
N TYR A 85 4.38 6.79 1.40
CA TYR A 85 4.73 7.14 0.03
C TYR A 85 3.81 6.38 -0.90
N ILE A 86 2.98 7.09 -1.65
CA ILE A 86 1.96 6.52 -2.55
C ILE A 86 2.38 6.79 -3.99
N ALA A 87 2.62 5.73 -4.76
CA ALA A 87 2.98 5.79 -6.17
C ALA A 87 1.73 5.96 -7.03
N TYR A 88 1.45 7.17 -7.53
CA TYR A 88 0.29 7.48 -8.37
C TYR A 88 0.70 8.39 -9.53
N GLY A 89 1.31 7.82 -10.58
CA GLY A 89 1.92 8.59 -11.67
C GLY A 89 3.21 9.34 -11.27
N GLN A 90 3.28 9.82 -10.04
CA GLN A 90 4.43 10.37 -9.30
C GLN A 90 4.41 9.80 -7.87
N VAL A 91 5.37 10.11 -7.01
CA VAL A 91 5.32 9.66 -5.61
C VAL A 91 4.78 10.78 -4.71
N PHE A 92 3.67 10.53 -4.04
CA PHE A 92 3.03 11.47 -3.10
C PHE A 92 3.34 11.05 -1.67
N VAL A 93 3.86 11.99 -0.87
CA VAL A 93 4.32 11.72 0.49
C VAL A 93 3.30 12.27 1.48
N HIS A 94 2.72 11.39 2.27
CA HIS A 94 1.78 11.72 3.33
C HIS A 94 2.44 11.57 4.70
N ALA A 95 2.12 12.49 5.61
CA ALA A 95 2.43 12.36 7.02
C ALA A 95 1.64 11.18 7.65
N PRO A 96 2.01 10.69 8.84
CA PRO A 96 1.35 9.55 9.48
C PRO A 96 -0.16 9.75 9.74
N ASP A 97 -0.62 11.00 9.77
CA ASP A 97 -2.01 11.40 9.94
C ASP A 97 -2.82 11.45 8.63
N GLY A 98 -2.18 11.22 7.48
CA GLY A 98 -2.80 11.26 6.15
C GLY A 98 -2.62 12.60 5.42
N THR A 99 -2.03 13.62 6.05
CA THR A 99 -1.81 14.92 5.42
C THR A 99 -0.80 14.80 4.28
N LEU A 100 -1.16 15.22 3.06
CA LEU A 100 -0.21 15.30 1.94
C LEU A 100 0.85 16.37 2.24
N THR A 101 2.12 15.97 2.30
CA THR A 101 3.24 16.85 2.64
C THR A 101 4.02 17.33 1.43
N ARG A 102 4.25 16.47 0.43
CA ARG A 102 4.98 16.81 -0.79
C ARG A 102 4.76 15.78 -1.91
N ARG A 103 5.24 16.14 -3.11
CA ARG A 103 5.38 15.25 -4.26
C ARG A 103 6.86 15.09 -4.60
N ILE A 104 7.26 13.88 -4.98
CA ILE A 104 8.55 13.57 -5.58
C ILE A 104 8.30 13.31 -7.06
N ASP A 105 8.96 14.11 -7.90
CA ASP A 105 8.93 13.94 -9.34
C ASP A 105 9.92 12.87 -9.77
N VAL A 106 9.40 11.88 -10.47
CA VAL A 106 10.12 10.72 -11.01
C VAL A 106 10.08 10.83 -12.54
N PRO A 107 11.22 10.68 -13.24
CA PRO A 107 11.27 10.82 -14.70
C PRO A 107 10.40 9.82 -15.47
N GLU A 108 10.13 8.66 -14.88
CA GLU A 108 9.28 7.62 -15.43
C GLU A 108 8.21 7.21 -14.41
N ARG A 109 7.05 6.75 -14.89
CA ARG A 109 5.90 6.40 -14.03
C ARG A 109 6.31 5.33 -12.99
N PRO A 110 6.19 5.64 -11.68
CA PRO A 110 6.40 4.66 -10.61
C PRO A 110 5.36 3.54 -10.64
N LEU A 111 5.82 2.28 -10.55
CA LEU A 111 4.97 1.08 -10.47
C LEU A 111 5.01 0.45 -9.07
N GLN A 112 6.21 0.34 -8.49
CA GLN A 112 6.43 -0.23 -7.16
C GLN A 112 7.43 0.62 -6.38
N SER A 113 7.27 0.65 -5.05
CA SER A 113 8.22 1.32 -4.17
C SER A 113 8.40 0.57 -2.86
N LEU A 114 9.61 0.64 -2.30
CA LEU A 114 9.91 0.07 -0.99
C LEU A 114 11.08 0.79 -0.33
N PHE A 115 11.11 0.78 1.01
CA PHE A 115 12.28 1.20 1.78
C PHE A 115 13.26 0.03 1.97
N GLY A 116 14.55 0.32 1.86
CA GLY A 116 15.62 -0.65 2.04
C GLY A 116 17.00 0.01 2.15
N GLY A 117 18.03 -0.75 1.76
CA GLY A 117 19.43 -0.35 1.92
C GLY A 117 19.99 -0.74 3.31
N ALA A 118 21.30 -0.57 3.50
CA ALA A 118 21.98 -1.00 4.73
C ALA A 118 21.43 -0.33 6.01
N ASP A 119 20.85 0.86 5.88
CA ASP A 119 20.25 1.63 6.96
C ASP A 119 18.72 1.64 6.92
N GLY A 120 18.09 0.99 5.94
CA GLY A 120 16.64 0.98 5.75
C GLY A 120 16.02 2.32 5.37
N ARG A 121 16.83 3.33 4.99
CA ARG A 121 16.35 4.70 4.72
C ARG A 121 16.22 5.03 3.24
N THR A 122 16.71 4.17 2.36
CA THR A 122 16.66 4.41 0.92
C THR A 122 15.29 4.00 0.38
N LEU A 123 14.61 4.93 -0.29
CA LEU A 123 13.41 4.62 -1.06
C LEU A 123 13.84 4.16 -2.46
N PHE A 124 13.54 2.90 -2.78
CA PHE A 124 13.66 2.35 -4.12
C PHE A 124 12.34 2.53 -4.86
N ILE A 125 12.41 2.96 -6.12
CA ILE A 125 11.26 3.19 -6.99
C ILE A 125 11.50 2.43 -8.29
N LEU A 126 10.65 1.45 -8.56
CA LEU A 126 10.70 0.62 -9.76
C LEU A 126 9.73 1.19 -10.79
N THR A 127 10.20 1.32 -12.03
CA THR A 127 9.42 1.70 -13.20
C THR A 127 9.48 0.59 -14.25
N HIS A 128 8.93 0.80 -15.45
CA HIS A 128 9.01 -0.23 -16.50
C HIS A 128 10.46 -0.50 -16.95
N HIS A 129 11.29 0.54 -17.02
CA HIS A 129 12.64 0.42 -17.59
C HIS A 129 13.77 0.86 -16.66
N SER A 130 13.44 1.38 -15.48
CA SER A 130 14.40 2.01 -14.59
C SER A 130 14.19 1.63 -13.13
N LEU A 131 15.28 1.72 -12.36
CA LEU A 131 15.26 1.69 -10.90
C LEU A 131 15.86 3.02 -10.41
N TYR A 132 15.09 3.76 -9.62
CA TYR A 132 15.56 4.95 -8.93
C TYR A 132 15.77 4.65 -7.45
N ALA A 133 16.75 5.30 -6.85
CA ALA A 133 17.02 5.23 -5.42
C ALA A 133 17.27 6.63 -4.90
N LEU A 134 16.62 6.99 -3.80
CA LEU A 134 16.82 8.28 -3.13
C LEU A 134 16.71 8.14 -1.62
N VAL A 135 17.35 9.05 -0.89
CA VAL A 135 17.20 9.19 0.57
C VAL A 135 16.24 10.36 0.81
N PRO A 136 14.97 10.10 1.15
CA PRO A 136 13.91 11.10 1.17
C PRO A 136 13.87 11.96 2.43
#